data_AF-A0A2A6LR11-F1
#
_entry.id   AF-A0A2A6LR11-F1
#
_cell.length_a   1.000
_cell.length_b   1.000
_cell.length_c   1.000
_cell.angle_alpha   90.00
_cell.angle_beta   90.00
_cell.angle_gamma   90.00
#
_symmetry.space_group_name_H-M   'P 1'
#
loop_
_entity.id
_entity.type
_entity.pdbx_description
1 polymer ?
#
loop_
_entity_poly.entity_id
_entity_poly.type
_entity_poly.pdbx_seq_one_letter_code
_entity_poly.pdbx_strand_id
1 'polypeptide(L)'
;MIVATLTPLWPLLDAEERPAVVSEVARSVTRAIALAPFHIRFAVESVSIVIGLCTVLISAGAGGPLARTLRTDRFYRLLQRMPGPAGSVIRLYRSMTLLAFYDEAPVAEKLLAARPAQTS
;
A
#
# COMPACT_ATOMS: atom_id res chain seq x y z
N MET A 1 0.33 -6.69 5.54
CA MET A 1 1.62 -6.00 5.78
C MET A 1 2.04 -5.11 4.61
N ILE A 2 2.12 -5.62 3.38
CA ILE A 2 2.54 -4.83 2.19
C ILE A 2 1.62 -3.62 1.97
N VAL A 3 0.28 -3.82 2.00
CA VAL A 3 -0.70 -2.73 1.82
C VAL A 3 -0.48 -1.59 2.80
N ALA A 4 -0.38 -1.87 4.10
CA ALA A 4 -0.17 -0.86 5.13
C ALA A 4 1.12 -0.03 4.94
N THR A 5 2.16 -0.64 4.38
CA THR A 5 3.42 0.06 4.05
C THR A 5 3.36 0.86 2.75
N LEU A 6 2.38 0.59 1.89
CA LEU A 6 2.16 1.27 0.61
C LEU A 6 1.03 2.31 0.68
N THR A 7 0.19 2.27 1.71
CA THR A 7 -0.85 3.29 1.91
C THR A 7 -0.20 4.67 2.02
N PRO A 8 -0.66 5.66 1.23
CA PRO A 8 -0.08 6.99 1.24
C PRO A 8 -0.05 7.61 2.64
N LEU A 9 1.05 8.31 2.96
CA LEU A 9 1.06 9.26 4.07
C LEU A 9 0.25 10.47 3.61
N TRP A 10 -0.90 10.71 4.23
CA TRP A 10 -1.76 11.81 3.83
C TRP A 10 -2.14 12.69 5.02
N PRO A 11 -1.77 13.98 5.01
CA PRO A 11 -1.91 14.86 6.18
C PRO A 11 -3.35 15.26 6.51
N LEU A 12 -4.30 15.03 5.58
CA LEU A 12 -5.70 15.38 5.80
C LEU A 12 -6.46 14.33 6.63
N LEU A 13 -5.95 13.09 6.69
CA LEU A 13 -6.54 12.06 7.55
C LEU A 13 -6.06 12.23 8.98
N ASP A 14 -7.01 12.25 9.90
CA ASP A 14 -6.69 12.38 11.31
C ASP A 14 -6.06 11.08 11.85
N ALA A 15 -5.36 11.19 12.98
CA ALA A 15 -4.66 10.05 13.58
C ALA A 15 -5.62 8.90 13.97
N GLU A 16 -6.88 9.21 14.24
CA GLU A 16 -7.94 8.26 14.59
C GLU A 16 -8.57 7.59 13.35
N GLU A 17 -8.77 8.33 12.26
CA GLU A 17 -9.39 7.83 11.02
C GLU A 17 -8.43 6.94 10.23
N ARG A 18 -7.15 7.31 10.24
CA ARG A 18 -6.10 6.64 9.46
C ARG A 18 -6.03 5.12 9.65
N PRO A 19 -6.00 4.55 10.88
CA PRO A 19 -5.96 3.10 11.05
C PRO A 19 -7.20 2.39 10.50
N ALA A 20 -8.38 3.02 10.58
CA ALA A 20 -9.61 2.46 10.00
C ALA A 20 -9.53 2.41 8.47
N VAL A 21 -9.13 3.52 7.83
CA VAL A 21 -8.91 3.61 6.38
C VAL A 21 -7.87 2.58 5.92
N VAL A 22 -6.72 2.48 6.60
CA VAL A 22 -5.69 1.50 6.25
C VAL A 22 -6.20 0.06 6.34
N SER A 23 -7.05 -0.23 7.34
CA SER A 23 -7.67 -1.55 7.52
C SER A 23 -8.65 -1.88 6.39
N GLU A 24 -9.49 -0.93 5.99
CA GLU A 24 -10.45 -1.12 4.90
C GLU A 24 -9.73 -1.32 3.57
N VAL A 25 -8.76 -0.46 3.26
CA VAL A 25 -7.91 -0.59 2.06
C VAL A 25 -7.22 -1.95 2.03
N ALA A 26 -6.67 -2.40 3.16
CA ALA A 26 -6.08 -3.74 3.26
C ALA A 26 -7.10 -4.86 2.98
N ARG A 27 -8.32 -4.73 3.51
CA ARG A 27 -9.38 -5.71 3.27
C ARG A 27 -9.81 -5.74 1.80
N SER A 28 -10.02 -4.58 1.20
CA SER A 28 -10.40 -4.42 -0.20
C SER A 28 -9.37 -5.05 -1.13
N VAL A 29 -8.09 -4.69 -0.96
CA VAL A 29 -6.99 -5.25 -1.77
C VAL A 29 -6.86 -6.77 -1.57
N THR A 30 -6.95 -7.25 -0.33
CA THR A 30 -6.86 -8.70 -0.04
C THR A 30 -8.00 -9.47 -0.70
N ARG A 31 -9.23 -8.96 -0.62
CA ARG A 31 -10.41 -9.58 -1.25
C ARG A 31 -10.25 -9.61 -2.77
N ALA A 32 -9.79 -8.52 -3.39
CA ALA A 32 -9.59 -8.46 -4.84
C ALA A 32 -8.54 -9.49 -5.32
N ILE A 33 -7.45 -9.69 -4.57
CA ILE A 33 -6.46 -10.74 -4.88
C ILE A 33 -7.04 -12.14 -4.70
N ALA A 34 -7.83 -12.35 -3.63
CA ALA A 34 -8.44 -13.64 -3.35
C ALA A 34 -9.44 -14.10 -4.43
N LEU A 35 -10.10 -13.15 -5.10
CA LEU A 35 -11.04 -13.37 -6.20
C LEU A 35 -10.38 -13.49 -7.58
N ALA A 36 -9.06 -13.24 -7.69
CA ALA A 36 -8.35 -13.34 -8.95
C ALA A 36 -8.27 -14.81 -9.45
N PRO A 37 -8.11 -15.03 -10.77
CA PRO A 37 -7.84 -16.35 -11.32
C PRO A 37 -6.67 -17.04 -10.61
N PHE A 38 -6.79 -18.36 -10.41
CA PHE A 38 -5.86 -19.13 -9.58
C PHE A 38 -4.38 -18.91 -9.92
N HIS A 39 -4.02 -18.89 -11.22
CA HIS A 39 -2.64 -18.69 -11.66
C HIS A 39 -2.09 -17.30 -11.30
N ILE A 40 -2.94 -16.28 -11.28
CA ILE A 40 -2.57 -14.92 -10.83
C ILE A 40 -2.45 -14.91 -9.31
N ARG A 41 -3.47 -15.42 -8.59
CA ARG A 41 -3.48 -15.46 -7.13
C ARG A 41 -2.25 -16.18 -6.58
N PHE A 42 -1.96 -17.37 -7.10
CA PHE A 42 -0.83 -18.18 -6.68
C PHE A 42 0.51 -17.45 -6.90
N ALA A 43 0.71 -16.84 -8.07
CA ALA A 43 1.93 -16.09 -8.37
C ALA A 43 2.08 -14.87 -7.46
N VAL A 44 1.00 -14.11 -7.25
CA VAL A 44 1.00 -12.92 -6.40
C VAL A 44 1.27 -13.29 -4.94
N GLU A 45 0.58 -14.30 -4.40
CA GLU A 45 0.75 -14.75 -3.01
C GLU A 45 2.17 -15.26 -2.76
N SER A 46 2.71 -16.11 -3.63
CA SER A 46 4.06 -16.67 -3.51
C SER A 46 5.12 -15.57 -3.44
N VAL A 47 5.06 -14.61 -4.38
CA VAL A 47 5.99 -13.48 -4.42
C VAL A 47 5.79 -12.55 -3.21
N SER A 48 4.55 -12.35 -2.77
CA SER A 48 4.23 -11.52 -1.60
C SER A 48 4.77 -12.09 -0.29
N ILE A 49 4.78 -13.41 -0.13
CA ILE A 49 5.39 -14.08 1.02
C ILE A 49 6.89 -13.78 1.06
N VAL A 50 7.58 -13.93 -0.07
CA VAL A 50 9.03 -13.66 -0.18
C VAL A 50 9.32 -12.18 0.12
N ILE A 51 8.59 -11.27 -0.51
CA ILE A 51 8.72 -9.82 -0.28
C ILE A 51 8.46 -9.48 1.19
N GLY A 52 7.43 -10.08 1.79
CA GLY A 52 7.09 -9.88 3.19
C GLY A 52 8.22 -10.30 4.12
N LEU A 53 8.77 -11.50 3.90
CA LEU A 53 9.91 -11.99 4.66
C LEU A 53 11.13 -11.06 4.53
N CYS A 54 11.50 -10.67 3.31
CA CYS A 54 12.60 -9.71 3.08
C CYS A 54 12.35 -8.37 3.79
N THR A 55 11.11 -7.87 3.74
CA THR A 55 10.73 -6.61 4.39
C THR A 55 10.92 -6.68 5.91
N VAL A 56 10.52 -7.80 6.53
CA VAL A 56 10.74 -8.03 7.97
C VAL A 56 12.22 -8.08 8.29
N LEU A 57 13.02 -8.81 7.51
CA LEU A 57 14.46 -8.96 7.74
C LEU A 57 15.22 -7.63 7.60
N ILE A 58 14.93 -6.82 6.58
CA ILE A 58 15.59 -5.52 6.36
C ILE A 58 15.14 -4.48 7.41
N SER A 59 13.92 -4.65 7.92
CA SER A 59 13.34 -3.81 8.98
C SER A 59 13.79 -4.21 10.39
N ALA A 60 14.20 -5.45 10.60
CA ALA A 60 14.71 -5.93 11.88
C ALA A 60 15.97 -5.12 12.24
N GLY A 61 15.95 -4.48 13.41
CA GLY A 61 17.04 -3.58 13.83
C GLY A 61 16.98 -2.16 13.25
N ALA A 62 15.86 -1.73 12.67
CA ALA A 62 15.64 -0.29 12.43
C ALA A 62 15.41 0.41 13.78
N GLY A 63 16.22 1.43 14.10
CA GLY A 63 16.18 2.17 15.38
C GLY A 63 14.95 3.05 15.62
N GLY A 64 13.84 2.79 14.93
CA GLY A 64 12.57 3.51 15.11
C GLY A 64 11.58 3.34 13.96
N PRO A 65 10.30 3.71 14.14
CA PRO A 65 9.24 3.55 13.14
C PRO A 65 9.55 4.28 11.82
N LEU A 66 10.13 5.48 11.89
CA LEU A 66 10.47 6.29 10.71
C LEU A 66 11.62 5.67 9.91
N ALA A 67 12.65 5.17 10.59
CA ALA A 67 13.76 4.46 9.95
C ALA A 67 13.28 3.17 9.26
N ARG A 68 12.33 2.45 9.87
CA ARG A 68 11.70 1.26 9.29
C ARG A 68 10.95 1.58 8.00
N THR A 69 10.14 2.64 8.00
CA THR A 69 9.40 3.09 6.81
C THR A 69 10.35 3.48 5.67
N LEU A 70 11.42 4.23 5.97
CA LEU A 70 12.41 4.62 4.95
C LEU A 70 13.14 3.42 4.35
N ARG A 71 13.55 2.44 5.16
CA ARG A 71 14.19 1.21 4.66
C ARG A 71 13.24 0.41 3.77
N THR A 72 11.98 0.30 4.18
CA THR A 72 10.94 -0.42 3.42
C THR A 72 10.67 0.27 2.08
N ASP A 73 10.55 1.60 2.05
CA ASP A 73 10.34 2.34 0.80
C ASP A 73 11.53 2.21 -0.16
N ARG A 74 12.78 2.28 0.34
CA ARG A 74 13.97 2.02 -0.48
C ARG A 74 13.98 0.61 -1.07
N PHE A 75 13.62 -0.38 -0.25
CA PHE A 75 13.52 -1.78 -0.70
C PHE A 75 12.49 -1.92 -1.82
N TYR A 76 11.30 -1.34 -1.67
CA TYR A 76 10.28 -1.38 -2.72
C TYR A 76 10.70 -0.65 -4.00
N ARG A 77 11.36 0.51 -3.90
CA ARG A 77 11.92 1.19 -5.07
C ARG A 77 12.97 0.35 -5.78
N LEU A 78 13.79 -0.39 -5.05
CA LEU A 78 14.76 -1.32 -5.62
C LEU A 78 14.04 -2.46 -6.36
N LEU A 79 13.05 -3.10 -5.73
CA LEU A 79 12.24 -4.15 -6.37
C LEU A 79 11.55 -3.65 -7.66
N GLN A 80 11.04 -2.43 -7.67
CA GLN A 80 10.38 -1.83 -8.85
C GLN A 80 11.33 -1.55 -10.02
N ARG A 81 12.63 -1.36 -9.75
CA ARG A 81 13.65 -1.12 -10.77
C ARG A 81 14.19 -2.42 -11.38
N MET A 82 14.04 -3.55 -10.71
CA MET A 82 14.49 -4.83 -11.24
C MET A 82 13.47 -5.40 -12.23
N PRO A 83 13.92 -5.93 -13.39
CA PRO A 83 13.06 -6.72 -14.25
C PRO A 83 12.68 -8.01 -13.52
N GLY A 84 11.38 -8.27 -13.37
CA GLY A 84 10.92 -9.51 -12.75
C GLY A 84 9.57 -9.43 -12.04
N PRO A 85 9.11 -10.57 -11.50
CA PRO A 85 7.79 -10.69 -10.90
C PRO A 85 7.63 -9.82 -9.64
N ALA A 86 8.69 -9.63 -8.86
CA ALA A 86 8.65 -8.79 -7.65
C ALA A 86 8.28 -7.33 -7.96
N GLY A 87 8.89 -6.72 -8.99
CA GLY A 87 8.57 -5.36 -9.39
C GLY A 87 7.12 -5.21 -9.86
N SER A 88 6.62 -6.19 -10.62
CA SER A 88 5.23 -6.22 -11.07
C SER A 88 4.24 -6.40 -9.92
N VAL A 89 4.53 -7.27 -8.96
CA VAL A 89 3.69 -7.47 -7.76
C VAL A 89 3.66 -6.21 -6.89
N ILE A 90 4.80 -5.56 -6.66
CA ILE A 90 4.82 -4.28 -5.91
C ILE A 90 4.03 -3.20 -6.65
N ARG A 91 4.15 -3.10 -7.98
CA ARG A 91 3.34 -2.16 -8.78
C ARG A 91 1.85 -2.46 -8.66
N LEU A 92 1.46 -3.73 -8.78
CA LEU A 92 0.07 -4.17 -8.60
C LEU A 92 -0.47 -3.75 -7.23
N TYR A 93 0.23 -4.11 -6.15
CA TYR A 93 -0.17 -3.70 -4.81
C TYR A 93 -0.25 -2.18 -4.67
N ARG A 94 0.74 -1.43 -5.17
CA ARG A 94 0.73 0.04 -5.09
C ARG A 94 -0.48 0.63 -5.82
N SER A 95 -0.78 0.16 -7.03
CA SER A 95 -1.93 0.62 -7.81
C SER A 95 -3.25 0.30 -7.13
N MET A 96 -3.43 -0.94 -6.66
CA MET A 96 -4.67 -1.35 -5.98
C MET A 96 -4.85 -0.62 -4.64
N THR A 97 -3.77 -0.47 -3.86
CA THR A 97 -3.80 0.28 -2.61
C THR A 97 -4.13 1.74 -2.83
N LEU A 98 -3.58 2.37 -3.87
CA LEU A 98 -3.86 3.77 -4.18
C LEU A 98 -5.30 3.97 -4.65
N LEU A 99 -5.80 3.08 -5.52
CA LEU A 99 -7.20 3.13 -5.97
C LEU A 99 -8.16 2.94 -4.79
N ALA A 100 -7.99 1.84 -4.04
CA ALA A 100 -8.83 1.56 -2.88
C ALA A 100 -8.77 2.67 -1.82
N PHE A 101 -7.60 3.31 -1.63
CA PHE A 101 -7.48 4.44 -0.72
C PHE A 101 -8.33 5.64 -1.16
N TYR A 102 -8.34 5.97 -2.45
CA TYR A 102 -9.13 7.08 -2.96
C TYR A 102 -10.64 6.81 -3.02
N ASP A 103 -11.03 5.53 -3.01
CA ASP A 103 -12.44 5.11 -2.96
C ASP A 103 -13.06 5.19 -1.54
N GLU A 104 -12.24 5.33 -0.49
CA GLU A 104 -12.74 5.43 0.89
C GLU A 104 -13.50 6.75 1.12
N ALA A 105 -14.70 6.67 1.70
CA ALA A 105 -15.55 7.83 1.99
C ALA A 105 -14.83 8.99 2.73
N PRO A 106 -14.11 8.76 3.86
CA PRO A 106 -13.41 9.86 4.55
C PRO A 106 -12.31 10.49 3.69
N VAL A 107 -11.76 9.72 2.75
CA VAL A 107 -10.76 10.22 1.81
C VAL A 107 -11.41 11.08 0.74
N ALA A 108 -12.48 10.58 0.12
CA ALA A 108 -13.22 11.31 -0.91
C ALA A 108 -13.79 12.63 -0.36
N GLU A 109 -14.38 12.62 0.83
CA GLU A 109 -14.95 13.81 1.48
C GLU A 109 -13.89 14.90 1.71
N LYS A 110 -12.72 14.53 2.23
CA LYS A 110 -11.63 15.49 2.47
C LYS A 110 -11.02 16.02 1.18
N LEU A 111 -10.95 15.22 0.11
CA LEU A 111 -10.56 15.71 -1.22
C LEU A 111 -11.53 16.73 -1.78
N LEU A 112 -12.83 16.47 -1.65
CA LEU A 112 -13.88 17.37 -2.10
C LEU A 112 -13.88 18.68 -1.30
N ALA A 113 -13.71 18.59 0.02
CA ALA A 113 -13.63 19.75 0.91
C ALA A 113 -12.36 20.59 0.68
N ALA A 114 -11.24 19.96 0.31
CA ALA A 114 -9.98 20.63 0.01
C ALA A 114 -9.94 21.27 -1.39
N ARG A 115 -10.94 21.02 -2.25
CA ARG A 115 -11.01 21.64 -3.58
C ARG A 115 -11.27 23.14 -3.41
N PRO A 116 -10.39 24.04 -3.87
CA PRO A 116 -10.72 25.46 -3.91
C PRO A 116 -11.98 25.62 -4.76
N ALA A 117 -12.94 26.42 -4.30
CA ALA A 117 -14.10 26.80 -5.08
C ALA A 117 -13.59 27.32 -6.43
N GLN A 118 -13.72 26.52 -7.48
CA GLN A 118 -13.50 26.99 -8.84
C GLN A 118 -14.69 27.90 -9.14
N THR A 119 -14.57 29.15 -8.70
CA THR A 119 -15.43 30.25 -9.10
C THR A 119 -15.20 30.52 -10.58
N SER A 120 -16.17 30.12 -11.39
CA SER A 120 -16.54 30.79 -12.63
C SER A 120 -18.03 30.60 -12.85
#